data_AF-A0A832X776-F1
#
_entry.id   AF-A0A832X776-F1
#
_cell.length_a   1.000
_cell.length_b   1.000
_cell.length_c   1.000
_cell.angle_alpha   90.00
_cell.angle_beta   90.00
_cell.angle_gamma   90.00
#
_symmetry.space_group_name_H-M   'P 1'
#
loop_
_entity.id
_entity.type
_entity.pdbx_description
1 polymer ?
#
loop_
_entity_poly.entity_id
_entity_poly.type
_entity_poly.pdbx_seq_one_letter_code
_entity_poly.pdbx_strand_id
1 'polypeptide(L)'
;MKKTTMLIVCVFLSASFLIPLSPAEAAHRTIIVPDDFASINAAIENANDGDTIFVRNGTYHENVRLTKAVKLVGEDNQETRVDGNADEGYWVPMAVKSDNAVVSNLNLCNSHAGLQLGTVKNCTVAGNRIVANGFGIEISWSSTNNTITGNVIASNGQGIEIKGVTDNLIYGNEILFNTIGLYLDQQSQNNSLVGNMIDKNQEAIRIRFSWDNTFTNNTIMNTVENAVTVGFANNNTFRHNNFINNTKDYYDGGESVDMPPYYVGYTSENVFSENYWSVYAGGDYDVDGKGDAQHVVYKQNVDLTPLISPVAFAELAVVPVDVFPAGTSSKSWIPEFWIIPSIAVAATVGVAAGLLQIRKRRKEAQQT
;
A
#
# COMPACT_ATOMS: atom_id res chain seq x y z
N MET A 1 39.21 0.27 -89.30
CA MET A 1 39.46 0.14 -87.85
C MET A 1 38.27 0.70 -87.11
N LYS A 2 37.49 -0.18 -86.46
CA LYS A 2 36.26 0.16 -85.72
C LYS A 2 36.63 0.83 -84.39
N LYS A 3 36.04 1.98 -84.06
CA LYS A 3 36.02 2.52 -82.69
C LYS A 3 34.61 2.33 -82.14
N THR A 4 34.50 1.46 -81.15
CA THR A 4 33.27 1.13 -80.44
C THR A 4 33.02 2.19 -79.37
N THR A 5 31.96 2.99 -79.53
CA THR A 5 31.49 3.92 -78.50
C THR A 5 30.59 3.18 -77.53
N MET A 6 30.99 3.10 -76.26
CA MET A 6 30.26 2.39 -75.20
C MET A 6 29.28 3.36 -74.54
N LEU A 7 27.98 3.09 -74.66
CA LEU A 7 26.90 3.85 -74.05
C LEU A 7 26.69 3.36 -72.61
N ILE A 8 26.95 4.19 -71.61
CA ILE A 8 26.66 3.90 -70.20
C ILE A 8 25.22 4.33 -69.91
N VAL A 9 24.34 3.36 -69.67
CA VAL A 9 22.97 3.59 -69.22
C VAL A 9 22.97 3.65 -67.69
N CYS A 10 22.78 4.84 -67.12
CA CYS A 10 22.58 5.02 -65.68
C CYS A 10 21.13 4.68 -65.31
N VAL A 11 20.91 3.49 -64.76
CA VAL A 11 19.63 3.09 -64.16
C VAL A 11 19.55 3.71 -62.75
N PHE A 12 18.72 4.74 -62.57
CA PHE A 12 18.35 5.22 -61.25
C PHE A 12 17.31 4.26 -60.64
N LEU A 13 17.76 3.35 -59.77
CA LEU A 13 16.87 2.63 -58.85
C LEU A 13 16.43 3.60 -57.75
N SER A 14 15.23 4.14 -57.86
CA SER A 14 14.58 4.82 -56.74
C SER A 14 14.10 3.75 -55.75
N ALA A 15 14.93 3.43 -54.76
CA ALA A 15 14.52 2.62 -53.63
C ALA A 15 13.49 3.42 -52.81
N SER A 16 12.21 3.11 -52.98
CA SER A 16 11.14 3.61 -52.12
C SER A 16 11.36 3.03 -50.72
N PHE A 17 11.99 3.80 -49.84
CA PHE A 17 12.07 3.47 -48.42
C PHE A 17 10.65 3.56 -47.84
N LEU A 18 9.97 2.41 -47.71
CA LEU A 18 8.83 2.33 -46.81
C LEU A 18 9.39 2.48 -45.39
N ILE A 19 9.20 3.64 -44.80
CA ILE A 19 9.38 3.83 -43.36
C ILE A 19 8.25 3.01 -42.72
N PRO A 20 8.53 1.94 -41.95
CA PRO A 20 7.49 1.32 -41.15
C PRO A 20 7.01 2.38 -40.17
N LEU A 21 5.75 2.84 -40.33
CA LEU A 21 5.09 3.58 -39.27
C LEU A 21 5.03 2.63 -38.08
N SER A 22 5.89 2.85 -37.08
CA SER A 22 5.58 2.38 -35.74
C SER A 22 4.22 2.96 -35.36
N PRO A 23 3.31 2.19 -34.74
CA PRO A 23 2.10 2.78 -34.20
C PRO A 23 2.54 3.93 -33.30
N ALA A 24 2.11 5.15 -33.65
CA ALA A 24 2.32 6.29 -32.79
C ALA A 24 1.63 5.96 -31.47
N GLU A 25 2.41 5.78 -30.42
CA GLU A 25 1.90 5.62 -29.07
C GLU A 25 1.05 6.86 -28.81
N ALA A 26 -0.27 6.66 -28.71
CA ALA A 26 -1.19 7.77 -28.54
C ALA A 26 -0.82 8.45 -27.22
N ALA A 27 -0.51 9.75 -27.27
CA ALA A 27 -0.18 10.50 -26.07
C ALA A 27 -1.36 10.39 -25.09
N HIS A 28 -1.09 9.87 -23.88
CA HIS A 28 -2.10 9.77 -22.84
C HIS A 28 -2.66 11.16 -22.54
N ARG A 29 -3.98 11.28 -22.50
CA ARG A 29 -4.66 12.56 -22.21
C ARG A 29 -5.10 12.63 -20.75
N THR A 30 -5.33 13.85 -20.30
CA THR A 30 -6.00 14.11 -19.03
C THR A 30 -7.46 14.47 -19.29
N ILE A 31 -8.36 13.78 -18.60
CA ILE A 31 -9.80 14.04 -18.56
C ILE A 31 -10.11 14.63 -17.18
N ILE A 32 -10.75 15.79 -17.15
CA ILE A 32 -11.03 16.53 -15.91
C ILE A 32 -12.50 16.33 -15.53
N VAL A 33 -12.75 15.91 -14.29
CA VAL A 33 -14.10 15.77 -13.72
C VAL A 33 -14.31 16.89 -12.70
N PRO A 34 -15.41 17.67 -12.77
CA PRO A 34 -16.55 17.51 -13.67
C PRO A 34 -16.46 18.28 -15.01
N ASP A 35 -15.32 18.92 -15.33
CA ASP A 35 -15.20 19.86 -16.45
C ASP A 35 -15.49 19.23 -17.82
N ASP A 36 -14.93 18.06 -18.12
CA ASP A 36 -15.11 17.32 -19.38
C ASP A 36 -16.30 16.35 -19.32
N PHE A 37 -16.54 15.76 -18.15
CA PHE A 37 -17.65 14.83 -17.90
C PHE A 37 -18.22 15.06 -16.50
N ALA A 38 -19.55 15.06 -16.39
CA ALA A 38 -20.24 15.34 -15.13
C ALA A 38 -19.98 14.31 -14.00
N SER A 39 -19.47 13.13 -14.33
CA SER A 39 -19.28 12.01 -13.39
C SER A 39 -17.97 11.28 -13.66
N ILE A 40 -17.45 10.62 -12.62
CA ILE A 40 -16.20 9.85 -12.70
C ILE A 40 -16.38 8.65 -13.63
N ASN A 41 -17.51 7.92 -13.54
CA ASN A 41 -17.77 6.77 -14.41
C ASN A 41 -17.88 7.18 -15.89
N ALA A 42 -18.51 8.32 -16.18
CA ALA A 42 -18.58 8.84 -17.55
C ALA A 42 -17.19 9.16 -18.13
N ALA A 43 -16.28 9.70 -17.31
CA ALA A 43 -14.89 9.90 -17.70
C ALA A 43 -14.17 8.56 -17.97
N ILE A 44 -14.36 7.54 -17.13
CA ILE A 44 -13.79 6.19 -17.32
C ILE A 44 -14.28 5.57 -18.64
N GLU A 45 -15.59 5.64 -18.91
CA GLU A 45 -16.19 5.10 -20.13
C GLU A 45 -15.61 5.71 -21.41
N ASN A 46 -15.18 6.97 -21.34
CA ASN A 46 -14.61 7.70 -22.47
C ASN A 46 -13.07 7.73 -22.49
N ALA A 47 -12.38 7.30 -21.43
CA ALA A 47 -10.93 7.22 -21.36
C ALA A 47 -10.35 6.09 -22.24
N ASN A 48 -9.10 6.23 -22.67
CA ASN A 48 -8.30 5.11 -23.18
C ASN A 48 -7.37 4.58 -22.08
N ASP A 49 -6.85 3.37 -22.25
CA ASP A 49 -5.82 2.86 -21.34
C ASP A 49 -4.61 3.81 -21.30
N GLY A 50 -4.09 4.01 -20.08
CA GLY A 50 -3.03 4.95 -19.75
C GLY A 50 -3.46 6.42 -19.58
N ASP A 51 -4.71 6.79 -19.95
CA ASP A 51 -5.23 8.13 -19.68
C ASP A 51 -5.25 8.44 -18.18
N THR A 52 -5.23 9.74 -17.85
CA THR A 52 -5.42 10.23 -16.49
C THR A 52 -6.81 10.84 -16.35
N ILE A 53 -7.55 10.43 -15.33
CA ILE A 53 -8.81 11.04 -14.90
C ILE A 53 -8.49 11.85 -13.66
N PHE A 54 -8.48 13.17 -13.81
CA PHE A 54 -8.25 14.12 -12.73
C PHE A 54 -9.59 14.59 -12.16
N VAL A 55 -9.82 14.32 -10.88
CA VAL A 55 -11.09 14.62 -10.20
C VAL A 55 -10.89 15.85 -9.32
N ARG A 56 -11.63 16.91 -9.60
CA ARG A 56 -11.60 18.13 -8.79
C ARG A 56 -12.21 17.93 -7.41
N ASN A 57 -11.91 18.84 -6.51
CA ASN A 57 -12.54 18.89 -5.20
C ASN A 57 -14.07 18.91 -5.31
N GLY A 58 -14.72 18.15 -4.44
CA GLY A 58 -16.16 17.94 -4.46
C GLY A 58 -16.54 16.58 -3.89
N THR A 59 -17.84 16.40 -3.67
CA THR A 59 -18.39 15.12 -3.21
C THR A 59 -19.11 14.41 -4.33
N TYR A 60 -18.66 13.21 -4.64
CA TYR A 60 -19.16 12.33 -5.67
C TYR A 60 -19.84 11.13 -5.03
N HIS A 61 -21.15 11.01 -5.24
CA HIS A 61 -21.96 9.87 -4.79
C HIS A 61 -22.09 8.88 -5.95
N GLU A 62 -21.06 8.07 -6.16
CA GLU A 62 -20.97 7.13 -7.28
C GLU A 62 -20.38 5.78 -6.83
N ASN A 63 -20.81 4.70 -7.48
CA ASN A 63 -20.08 3.43 -7.47
C ASN A 63 -19.05 3.46 -8.60
N VAL A 64 -17.85 3.95 -8.34
CA VAL A 64 -16.79 4.04 -9.35
C VAL A 64 -16.25 2.65 -9.65
N ARG A 65 -16.30 2.26 -10.93
CA ARG A 65 -15.73 1.00 -11.42
C ARG A 65 -14.59 1.29 -12.39
N LEU A 66 -13.37 1.07 -11.94
CA LEU A 66 -12.16 1.31 -12.74
C LEU A 66 -11.93 0.11 -13.67
N THR A 67 -12.63 0.10 -14.81
CA THR A 67 -12.62 -0.99 -15.80
C THR A 67 -11.53 -0.86 -16.86
N LYS A 68 -10.79 0.24 -16.85
CA LYS A 68 -9.69 0.55 -17.77
C LYS A 68 -8.39 0.80 -17.00
N ALA A 69 -7.25 0.60 -17.66
CA ALA A 69 -5.92 0.78 -17.07
C ALA A 69 -5.57 2.28 -17.01
N VAL A 70 -6.34 3.05 -16.25
CA VAL A 70 -6.22 4.52 -16.14
C VAL A 70 -5.64 4.93 -14.79
N LYS A 71 -5.15 6.17 -14.73
CA LYS A 71 -4.80 6.84 -13.47
C LYS A 71 -5.98 7.67 -13.00
N LEU A 72 -6.62 7.29 -11.89
CA LEU A 72 -7.63 8.10 -11.22
C LEU A 72 -6.98 8.89 -10.09
N VAL A 73 -6.98 10.21 -10.21
CA VAL A 73 -6.23 11.11 -9.31
C VAL A 73 -7.16 12.20 -8.80
N GLY A 74 -7.33 12.29 -7.49
CA GLY A 74 -8.02 13.43 -6.87
C GLY A 74 -7.15 14.68 -6.78
N GLU A 75 -7.79 15.84 -6.71
CA GLU A 75 -7.13 17.14 -6.54
C GLU A 75 -6.55 17.28 -5.12
N ASP A 76 -7.30 16.82 -4.11
CA ASP A 76 -6.92 16.84 -2.68
C ASP A 76 -7.61 15.69 -1.93
N ASN A 77 -6.85 14.84 -1.24
CA ASN A 77 -7.40 13.71 -0.48
C ASN A 77 -8.21 14.09 0.77
N GLN A 78 -8.33 15.37 1.10
CA GLN A 78 -9.28 15.84 2.12
C GLN A 78 -10.63 16.20 1.50
N GLU A 79 -10.62 16.85 0.33
CA GLU A 79 -11.78 17.54 -0.26
C GLU A 79 -12.34 16.85 -1.51
N THR A 80 -11.57 15.97 -2.18
CA THR A 80 -12.03 15.17 -3.32
C THR A 80 -12.62 13.85 -2.81
N ARG A 81 -13.92 13.85 -2.53
CA ARG A 81 -14.61 12.78 -1.81
C ARG A 81 -15.41 11.89 -2.73
N VAL A 82 -15.14 10.59 -2.71
CA VAL A 82 -16.04 9.56 -3.23
C VAL A 82 -16.77 8.96 -2.03
N ASP A 83 -18.03 9.36 -1.86
CA ASP A 83 -18.85 9.03 -0.70
C ASP A 83 -19.81 7.89 -1.03
N GLY A 84 -19.66 6.78 -0.30
CA GLY A 84 -20.51 5.61 -0.45
C GLY A 84 -21.88 5.71 0.24
N ASN A 85 -22.23 6.85 0.83
CA ASN A 85 -23.54 7.13 1.43
C ASN A 85 -24.14 5.90 2.13
N ALA A 86 -23.51 5.46 3.23
CA ALA A 86 -23.84 4.21 3.93
C ALA A 86 -25.34 4.04 4.24
N ASP A 87 -26.09 5.13 4.36
CA ASP A 87 -27.53 5.15 4.62
C ASP A 87 -28.39 4.85 3.37
N GLU A 88 -27.84 5.00 2.17
CA GLU A 88 -28.53 4.79 0.88
C GLU A 88 -28.00 3.59 0.07
N GLY A 89 -26.96 2.89 0.56
CA GLY A 89 -26.65 1.52 0.15
C GLY A 89 -25.54 1.32 -0.90
N TYR A 90 -24.55 2.22 -1.03
CA TYR A 90 -23.38 1.90 -1.85
C TYR A 90 -22.42 0.96 -1.10
N TRP A 91 -22.34 -0.29 -1.57
CA TRP A 91 -21.53 -1.34 -0.93
C TRP A 91 -20.02 -1.10 -1.16
N VAL A 92 -19.62 -0.65 -2.36
CA VAL A 92 -18.20 -0.45 -2.72
C VAL A 92 -18.05 0.79 -3.63
N PRO A 93 -17.82 2.00 -3.10
CA PRO A 93 -17.66 3.24 -3.88
C PRO A 93 -16.48 3.23 -4.84
N MET A 94 -15.42 2.44 -4.57
CA MET A 94 -14.27 2.31 -5.46
C MET A 94 -13.93 0.84 -5.71
N ALA A 95 -14.24 0.34 -6.90
CA ALA A 95 -13.91 -1.01 -7.31
C ALA A 95 -12.94 -0.99 -8.48
N VAL A 96 -11.71 -1.46 -8.26
CA VAL A 96 -10.69 -1.61 -9.30
C VAL A 96 -10.87 -2.96 -9.98
N LYS A 97 -11.04 -2.92 -11.31
CA LYS A 97 -11.39 -4.08 -12.16
C LYS A 97 -10.48 -4.23 -13.38
N SER A 98 -9.38 -3.47 -13.43
CA SER A 98 -8.42 -3.48 -14.51
C SER A 98 -7.01 -3.51 -13.95
N ASP A 99 -6.14 -4.28 -14.59
CA ASP A 99 -4.72 -4.34 -14.24
C ASP A 99 -4.04 -3.00 -14.55
N ASN A 100 -2.93 -2.71 -13.86
CA ASN A 100 -2.11 -1.50 -14.06
C ASN A 100 -2.85 -0.18 -13.79
N ALA A 101 -3.99 -0.22 -13.10
CA ALA A 101 -4.72 0.98 -12.71
C ALA A 101 -4.06 1.67 -11.51
N VAL A 102 -4.20 2.99 -11.44
CA VAL A 102 -3.72 3.80 -10.31
C VAL A 102 -4.88 4.53 -9.67
N VAL A 103 -5.01 4.47 -8.35
CA VAL A 103 -5.98 5.24 -7.56
C VAL A 103 -5.22 6.07 -6.55
N SER A 104 -5.30 7.39 -6.64
CA SER A 104 -4.52 8.26 -5.77
C SER A 104 -5.18 9.57 -5.39
N ASN A 105 -4.78 10.09 -4.22
CA ASN A 105 -5.16 11.40 -3.71
C ASN A 105 -6.68 11.62 -3.57
N LEU A 106 -7.44 10.56 -3.25
CA LEU A 106 -8.89 10.62 -3.02
C LEU A 106 -9.24 10.44 -1.54
N ASN A 107 -10.43 10.93 -1.16
CA ASN A 107 -11.11 10.61 0.09
C ASN A 107 -12.20 9.56 -0.15
N LEU A 108 -12.02 8.32 0.30
CA LEU A 108 -12.94 7.20 0.09
C LEU A 108 -13.61 6.82 1.42
N CYS A 109 -14.93 6.97 1.51
CA CYS A 109 -15.58 6.97 2.82
C CYS A 109 -17.05 6.56 2.83
N ASN A 110 -17.54 6.31 4.05
CA ASN A 110 -18.95 6.02 4.37
C ASN A 110 -19.54 4.88 3.53
N SER A 111 -18.83 3.75 3.46
CA SER A 111 -19.26 2.61 2.66
C SER A 111 -19.02 1.28 3.35
N HIS A 112 -19.51 0.19 2.77
CA HIS A 112 -19.14 -1.13 3.26
C HIS A 112 -17.66 -1.43 2.99
N ALA A 113 -17.15 -1.22 1.77
CA ALA A 113 -15.71 -1.27 1.49
C ALA A 113 -15.23 0.00 0.74
N GLY A 114 -14.33 0.77 1.34
CA GLY A 114 -13.86 2.05 0.77
C GLY A 114 -13.16 1.88 -0.58
N LEU A 115 -12.32 0.85 -0.70
CA LEU A 115 -11.67 0.44 -1.95
C LEU A 115 -11.55 -1.08 -2.03
N GLN A 116 -11.87 -1.64 -3.19
CA GLN A 116 -11.68 -3.06 -3.47
C GLN A 116 -10.76 -3.28 -4.69
N LEU A 117 -9.69 -4.05 -4.48
CA LEU A 117 -8.88 -4.66 -5.53
C LEU A 117 -9.36 -6.10 -5.74
N GLY A 118 -10.12 -6.35 -6.80
CA GLY A 118 -10.77 -7.63 -7.04
C GLY A 118 -10.41 -8.23 -8.39
N THR A 119 -9.59 -9.29 -8.38
CA THR A 119 -9.05 -9.97 -9.58
C THR A 119 -8.20 -9.04 -10.44
N VAL A 120 -7.27 -8.32 -9.82
CA VAL A 120 -6.41 -7.34 -10.50
C VAL A 120 -4.93 -7.50 -10.15
N LYS A 121 -4.08 -7.03 -11.07
CA LYS A 121 -2.63 -7.08 -10.95
C LYS A 121 -1.98 -5.74 -11.21
N ASN A 122 -0.80 -5.55 -10.62
CA ASN A 122 0.06 -4.40 -10.86
C ASN A 122 -0.63 -3.04 -10.61
N CYS A 123 -1.67 -3.01 -9.78
CA CYS A 123 -2.37 -1.77 -9.46
C CYS A 123 -1.66 -1.03 -8.33
N THR A 124 -1.80 0.29 -8.32
CA THR A 124 -1.26 1.15 -7.25
C THR A 124 -2.38 1.93 -6.57
N VAL A 125 -2.45 1.82 -5.24
CA VAL A 125 -3.34 2.61 -4.38
C VAL A 125 -2.48 3.49 -3.49
N ALA A 126 -2.48 4.79 -3.73
CA ALA A 126 -1.47 5.68 -3.14
C ALA A 126 -1.98 7.03 -2.66
N GLY A 127 -1.55 7.47 -1.47
CA GLY A 127 -1.84 8.82 -0.98
C GLY A 127 -3.33 9.10 -0.73
N ASN A 128 -4.15 8.06 -0.57
CA ASN A 128 -5.58 8.22 -0.33
C ASN A 128 -5.89 8.34 1.16
N ARG A 129 -7.02 8.97 1.46
CA ARG A 129 -7.65 8.97 2.78
C ARG A 129 -8.84 8.02 2.74
N ILE A 130 -8.81 6.96 3.52
CA ILE A 130 -9.82 5.88 3.48
C ILE A 130 -10.43 5.72 4.87
N VAL A 131 -11.64 6.24 5.06
CA VAL A 131 -12.18 6.48 6.39
C VAL A 131 -13.66 6.16 6.56
N ALA A 132 -14.04 5.72 7.76
CA ALA A 132 -15.43 5.45 8.12
C ALA A 132 -16.11 4.39 7.24
N ASN A 133 -15.41 3.31 6.91
CA ASN A 133 -15.93 2.18 6.15
C ASN A 133 -16.03 0.90 7.00
N GLY A 134 -16.80 -0.09 6.54
CA GLY A 134 -16.74 -1.45 7.10
C GLY A 134 -15.35 -2.07 6.91
N PHE A 135 -14.85 -2.02 5.67
CA PHE A 135 -13.52 -2.38 5.23
C PHE A 135 -12.89 -1.14 4.59
N GLY A 136 -11.68 -0.74 4.99
CA GLY A 136 -10.98 0.38 4.36
C GLY A 136 -10.54 -0.02 2.95
N ILE A 137 -9.56 -0.92 2.87
CA ILE A 137 -9.11 -1.54 1.62
C ILE A 137 -9.34 -3.05 1.70
N GLU A 138 -9.99 -3.63 0.70
CA GLU A 138 -10.08 -5.08 0.51
C GLU A 138 -9.22 -5.50 -0.70
N ILE A 139 -8.29 -6.44 -0.48
CA ILE A 139 -7.52 -7.10 -1.54
C ILE A 139 -7.98 -8.55 -1.63
N SER A 140 -8.67 -8.90 -2.71
CA SER A 140 -9.33 -10.21 -2.82
C SER A 140 -9.29 -10.80 -4.23
N TRP A 141 -9.79 -12.04 -4.35
CA TRP A 141 -10.02 -12.78 -5.59
C TRP A 141 -8.78 -12.92 -6.49
N SER A 142 -7.70 -13.46 -5.92
CA SER A 142 -6.44 -13.75 -6.63
C SER A 142 -5.74 -12.50 -7.17
N SER A 143 -6.00 -11.33 -6.59
CA SER A 143 -5.24 -10.11 -6.88
C SER A 143 -3.78 -10.27 -6.45
N THR A 144 -2.82 -9.82 -7.27
CA THR A 144 -1.39 -10.04 -7.02
C THR A 144 -0.53 -8.91 -7.55
N ASN A 145 0.68 -8.71 -7.00
CA ASN A 145 1.60 -7.65 -7.41
C ASN A 145 1.01 -6.23 -7.30
N ASN A 146 0.08 -6.01 -6.37
CA ASN A 146 -0.48 -4.69 -6.12
C ASN A 146 0.33 -3.96 -5.05
N THR A 147 0.36 -2.63 -5.17
CA THR A 147 1.09 -1.74 -4.25
C THR A 147 0.12 -0.83 -3.52
N ILE A 148 0.12 -0.89 -2.19
CA ILE A 148 -0.67 -0.03 -1.31
C ILE A 148 0.28 0.84 -0.50
N THR A 149 0.29 2.16 -0.74
CA THR A 149 1.32 3.03 -0.12
C THR A 149 0.90 4.44 0.24
N GLY A 150 1.46 4.99 1.33
CA GLY A 150 1.24 6.38 1.72
C GLY A 150 -0.22 6.73 2.00
N ASN A 151 -1.08 5.74 2.27
CA ASN A 151 -2.49 5.97 2.54
C ASN A 151 -2.71 6.22 4.05
N VAL A 152 -3.72 7.03 4.36
CA VAL A 152 -4.26 7.19 5.72
C VAL A 152 -5.55 6.38 5.79
N ILE A 153 -5.52 5.26 6.52
CA ILE A 153 -6.60 4.28 6.61
C ILE A 153 -7.12 4.27 8.05
N ALA A 154 -8.23 4.98 8.29
CA ALA A 154 -8.64 5.28 9.65
C ALA A 154 -10.12 5.10 9.97
N SER A 155 -10.42 4.68 11.20
CA SER A 155 -11.79 4.58 11.71
C SER A 155 -12.69 3.66 10.85
N ASN A 156 -12.12 2.56 10.36
CA ASN A 156 -12.85 1.51 9.67
C ASN A 156 -13.09 0.31 10.61
N GLY A 157 -14.03 -0.57 10.26
CA GLY A 157 -14.12 -1.87 10.92
C GLY A 157 -12.81 -2.65 10.74
N GLN A 158 -12.44 -2.90 9.49
CA GLN A 158 -11.12 -3.41 9.13
C GLN A 158 -10.37 -2.35 8.33
N GLY A 159 -9.11 -2.07 8.66
CA GLY A 159 -8.29 -1.12 7.92
C GLY A 159 -7.93 -1.66 6.53
N ILE A 160 -7.11 -2.71 6.48
CA ILE A 160 -6.81 -3.45 5.25
C ILE A 160 -7.12 -4.93 5.47
N GLU A 161 -7.96 -5.50 4.60
CA GLU A 161 -8.21 -6.93 4.51
C GLU A 161 -7.44 -7.53 3.32
N ILE A 162 -6.69 -8.60 3.56
CA ILE A 162 -5.93 -9.37 2.59
C ILE A 162 -6.48 -10.79 2.61
N LYS A 163 -7.16 -11.19 1.53
CA LYS A 163 -8.03 -12.37 1.55
C LYS A 163 -7.83 -13.28 0.33
N GLY A 164 -7.09 -14.37 0.54
CA GLY A 164 -6.76 -15.34 -0.51
C GLY A 164 -5.96 -14.71 -1.65
N VAL A 165 -4.97 -13.89 -1.31
CA VAL A 165 -4.14 -13.16 -2.27
C VAL A 165 -2.65 -13.29 -1.96
N THR A 166 -1.82 -13.10 -2.99
CA THR A 166 -0.38 -13.28 -2.89
C THR A 166 0.41 -12.14 -3.52
N ASP A 167 1.64 -11.97 -3.04
CA ASP A 167 2.66 -11.10 -3.65
C ASP A 167 2.24 -9.62 -3.72
N ASN A 168 1.51 -9.13 -2.72
CA ASN A 168 1.18 -7.70 -2.62
C ASN A 168 2.13 -6.98 -1.66
N LEU A 169 2.43 -5.72 -1.98
CA LEU A 169 3.29 -4.85 -1.18
C LEU A 169 2.46 -3.76 -0.51
N ILE A 170 2.43 -3.76 0.82
CA ILE A 170 1.75 -2.77 1.65
C ILE A 170 2.83 -2.01 2.42
N TYR A 171 3.10 -0.76 2.04
CA TYR A 171 4.22 -0.02 2.65
C TYR A 171 3.97 1.46 2.94
N GLY A 172 4.50 1.95 4.06
CA GLY A 172 4.45 3.37 4.41
C GLY A 172 3.03 3.91 4.61
N ASN A 173 2.08 3.08 5.04
CA ASN A 173 0.71 3.51 5.34
C ASN A 173 0.52 3.87 6.82
N GLU A 174 -0.41 4.79 7.09
CA GLU A 174 -0.89 5.10 8.43
C GLU A 174 -2.24 4.40 8.67
N ILE A 175 -2.25 3.37 9.51
CA ILE A 175 -3.42 2.52 9.78
C ILE A 175 -3.89 2.76 11.21
N LEU A 176 -4.97 3.53 11.37
CA LEU A 176 -5.29 4.19 12.64
C LEU A 176 -6.73 3.93 13.11
N PHE A 177 -6.94 3.70 14.40
CA PHE A 177 -8.30 3.70 15.00
C PHE A 177 -9.30 2.73 14.35
N ASN A 178 -8.84 1.63 13.75
CA ASN A 178 -9.72 0.59 13.20
C ASN A 178 -10.03 -0.46 14.27
N THR A 179 -11.13 -1.20 14.11
CA THR A 179 -11.38 -2.39 14.97
C THR A 179 -10.29 -3.43 14.75
N ILE A 180 -9.92 -3.67 13.49
CA ILE A 180 -8.74 -4.47 13.12
C ILE A 180 -7.92 -3.64 12.13
N GLY A 181 -6.65 -3.37 12.42
CA GLY A 181 -5.79 -2.58 11.54
C GLY A 181 -5.49 -3.32 10.23
N LEU A 182 -4.88 -4.50 10.35
CA LEU A 182 -4.54 -5.40 9.25
C LEU A 182 -5.14 -6.78 9.50
N TYR A 183 -5.91 -7.30 8.54
CA TYR A 183 -6.48 -8.64 8.62
C TYR A 183 -6.04 -9.49 7.44
N LEU A 184 -5.31 -10.57 7.70
CA LEU A 184 -4.93 -11.58 6.71
C LEU A 184 -5.77 -12.83 6.93
N ASP A 185 -6.46 -13.29 5.90
CA ASP A 185 -7.32 -14.48 5.97
C ASP A 185 -7.27 -15.30 4.67
N GLN A 186 -7.83 -16.51 4.73
CA GLN A 186 -8.13 -17.37 3.58
C GLN A 186 -6.94 -17.71 2.69
N GLN A 187 -5.86 -18.24 3.28
CA GLN A 187 -4.67 -18.72 2.55
C GLN A 187 -3.87 -17.61 1.86
N SER A 188 -3.84 -16.41 2.46
CA SER A 188 -3.00 -15.30 1.98
C SER A 188 -1.52 -15.58 2.25
N GLN A 189 -0.67 -15.38 1.23
CA GLN A 189 0.73 -15.80 1.26
C GLN A 189 1.68 -14.83 0.55
N ASN A 190 2.95 -14.81 0.95
CA ASN A 190 4.00 -14.02 0.29
C ASN A 190 3.70 -12.52 0.20
N ASN A 191 2.82 -11.98 1.05
CA ASN A 191 2.59 -10.54 1.10
C ASN A 191 3.65 -9.87 1.97
N SER A 192 4.07 -8.67 1.56
CA SER A 192 5.11 -7.89 2.22
C SER A 192 4.52 -6.63 2.83
N LEU A 193 4.62 -6.50 4.15
CA LEU A 193 4.11 -5.38 4.93
C LEU A 193 5.28 -4.63 5.55
N VAL A 194 5.62 -3.46 5.00
CA VAL A 194 6.89 -2.79 5.26
C VAL A 194 6.71 -1.34 5.71
N GLY A 195 7.28 -0.96 6.86
CA GLY A 195 7.33 0.46 7.23
C GLY A 195 5.96 1.11 7.50
N ASN A 196 4.93 0.34 7.84
CA ASN A 196 3.62 0.88 8.15
C ASN A 196 3.56 1.34 9.62
N MET A 197 2.81 2.41 9.87
CA MET A 197 2.45 2.85 11.22
C MET A 197 1.05 2.33 11.54
N ILE A 198 0.95 1.44 12.53
CA ILE A 198 -0.29 0.78 12.94
C ILE A 198 -0.59 1.21 14.39
N ASP A 199 -1.36 2.29 14.55
CA ASP A 199 -1.55 2.99 15.83
C ASP A 199 -3.02 3.00 16.28
N LYS A 200 -3.26 2.73 17.58
CA LYS A 200 -4.58 2.85 18.23
C LYS A 200 -5.70 2.03 17.59
N ASN A 201 -5.35 0.93 16.93
CA ASN A 201 -6.36 -0.05 16.52
C ASN A 201 -6.76 -0.90 17.73
N GLN A 202 -7.98 -1.46 17.74
CA GLN A 202 -8.37 -2.38 18.81
C GLN A 202 -7.50 -3.63 18.75
N GLU A 203 -7.42 -4.26 17.58
CA GLU A 203 -6.36 -5.19 17.22
C GLU A 203 -5.51 -4.62 16.09
N ALA A 204 -4.18 -4.63 16.22
CA ALA A 204 -3.31 -4.09 15.15
C ALA A 204 -3.22 -5.05 13.96
N ILE A 205 -2.83 -6.30 14.21
CA ILE A 205 -2.64 -7.31 13.16
C ILE A 205 -3.38 -8.58 13.56
N ARG A 206 -4.25 -9.08 12.69
CA ARG A 206 -4.88 -10.39 12.84
C ARG A 206 -4.54 -11.26 11.63
N ILE A 207 -4.11 -12.49 11.88
CA ILE A 207 -3.73 -13.46 10.84
C ILE A 207 -4.48 -14.76 11.09
N ARG A 208 -5.24 -15.20 10.10
CA ARG A 208 -5.97 -16.47 10.11
C ARG A 208 -5.69 -17.27 8.84
N PHE A 209 -5.49 -18.58 8.99
CA PHE A 209 -5.33 -19.52 7.87
C PHE A 209 -4.37 -19.01 6.77
N SER A 210 -3.29 -18.32 7.15
CA SER A 210 -2.41 -17.58 6.23
C SER A 210 -0.96 -17.75 6.68
N TRP A 211 -0.04 -17.83 5.73
CA TRP A 211 1.35 -18.20 5.98
C TRP A 211 2.32 -17.50 5.04
N ASP A 212 3.62 -17.54 5.34
CA ASP A 212 4.68 -16.97 4.50
C ASP A 212 4.54 -15.46 4.22
N ASN A 213 3.88 -14.70 5.09
CA ASN A 213 3.82 -13.24 4.99
C ASN A 213 4.92 -12.59 5.83
N THR A 214 5.40 -11.42 5.39
CA THR A 214 6.49 -10.70 6.07
C THR A 214 6.02 -9.34 6.59
N PHE A 215 6.40 -9.04 7.82
CA PHE A 215 6.14 -7.79 8.52
C PHE A 215 7.50 -7.22 8.93
N THR A 216 7.96 -6.18 8.23
CA THR A 216 9.29 -5.60 8.43
C THR A 216 9.25 -4.10 8.69
N ASN A 217 10.01 -3.60 9.66
CA ASN A 217 10.11 -2.17 9.95
C ASN A 217 8.78 -1.47 10.27
N ASN A 218 7.73 -2.21 10.68
CA ASN A 218 6.46 -1.60 11.05
C ASN A 218 6.53 -1.08 12.49
N THR A 219 5.80 0.00 12.76
CA THR A 219 5.60 0.50 14.12
C THR A 219 4.17 0.20 14.54
N ILE A 220 4.02 -0.75 15.48
CA ILE A 220 2.76 -1.25 16.01
C ILE A 220 2.61 -0.75 17.43
N MET A 221 1.66 0.17 17.66
CA MET A 221 1.62 0.87 18.93
C MET A 221 0.22 1.21 19.45
N ASN A 222 0.14 1.35 20.77
CA ASN A 222 -1.03 1.81 21.50
C ASN A 222 -2.31 1.01 21.18
N THR A 223 -2.20 -0.30 20.96
CA THR A 223 -3.39 -1.14 20.74
C THR A 223 -4.25 -1.27 21.99
N VAL A 224 -5.57 -1.29 21.79
CA VAL A 224 -6.54 -1.40 22.89
C VAL A 224 -6.61 -2.83 23.42
N GLU A 225 -6.42 -3.83 22.56
CA GLU A 225 -6.46 -5.24 22.94
C GLU A 225 -5.15 -5.96 22.60
N ASN A 226 -4.92 -6.31 21.33
CA ASN A 226 -3.80 -7.15 20.92
C ASN A 226 -2.99 -6.49 19.80
N ALA A 227 -1.66 -6.56 19.87
CA ALA A 227 -0.79 -6.15 18.77
C ALA A 227 -0.82 -7.18 17.64
N VAL A 228 -0.70 -8.46 17.96
CA VAL A 228 -0.80 -9.56 16.99
C VAL A 228 -1.76 -10.64 17.49
N THR A 229 -2.77 -10.97 16.69
CA THR A 229 -3.67 -12.10 16.89
C THR A 229 -3.42 -13.15 15.81
N VAL A 230 -3.15 -14.40 16.18
CA VAL A 230 -2.89 -15.50 15.23
C VAL A 230 -3.87 -16.65 15.47
N GLY A 231 -4.46 -17.18 14.40
CA GLY A 231 -5.30 -18.39 14.45
C GLY A 231 -5.07 -19.31 13.26
N PHE A 232 -4.47 -20.49 13.49
CA PHE A 232 -4.12 -21.45 12.43
C PHE A 232 -3.27 -20.82 11.31
N ALA A 233 -2.30 -20.01 11.68
CA ALA A 233 -1.45 -19.26 10.77
C ALA A 233 0.01 -19.39 11.21
N ASN A 234 0.85 -19.88 10.30
CA ASN A 234 2.23 -20.26 10.59
C ASN A 234 3.21 -19.65 9.59
N ASN A 235 4.49 -19.67 9.92
CA ASN A 235 5.59 -19.20 9.07
C ASN A 235 5.46 -17.75 8.58
N ASN A 236 4.72 -16.90 9.30
CA ASN A 236 4.78 -15.46 9.08
C ASN A 236 5.98 -14.89 9.85
N THR A 237 6.68 -13.94 9.25
CA THR A 237 7.92 -13.38 9.81
C THR A 237 7.71 -11.94 10.24
N PHE A 238 7.98 -11.67 11.52
CA PHE A 238 8.04 -10.34 12.11
C PHE A 238 9.49 -10.00 12.42
N ARG A 239 10.04 -9.03 11.68
CA ARG A 239 11.43 -8.60 11.83
C ARG A 239 11.58 -7.09 11.89
N HIS A 240 12.43 -6.58 12.78
CA HIS A 240 12.71 -5.14 12.88
C HIS A 240 11.45 -4.29 13.12
N ASN A 241 10.40 -4.84 13.73
CA ASN A 241 9.22 -4.07 14.07
C ASN A 241 9.37 -3.44 15.46
N ASN A 242 8.65 -2.34 15.67
CA ASN A 242 8.52 -1.69 16.96
C ASN A 242 7.16 -2.04 17.58
N PHE A 243 7.14 -2.74 18.71
CA PHE A 243 5.95 -3.02 19.52
C PHE A 243 5.94 -2.10 20.74
N ILE A 244 5.13 -1.03 20.69
CA ILE A 244 5.18 0.07 21.67
C ILE A 244 3.85 0.27 22.38
N ASN A 245 3.84 0.15 23.71
CA ASN A 245 2.67 0.46 24.56
C ASN A 245 1.39 -0.28 24.12
N ASN A 246 1.53 -1.50 23.64
CA ASN A 246 0.39 -2.35 23.30
C ASN A 246 -0.17 -2.98 24.58
N THR A 247 -1.49 -3.14 24.65
CA THR A 247 -2.13 -3.76 25.84
C THR A 247 -1.68 -5.21 26.01
N LYS A 248 -1.61 -5.95 24.90
CA LYS A 248 -0.95 -7.26 24.79
C LYS A 248 -0.19 -7.30 23.48
N ASP A 249 1.03 -7.81 23.51
CA ASP A 249 1.83 -7.95 22.29
C ASP A 249 1.33 -9.11 21.41
N TYR A 250 0.76 -10.15 22.01
CA TYR A 250 0.29 -11.32 21.27
C TYR A 250 -0.91 -12.00 21.92
N TYR A 251 -1.83 -12.49 21.08
CA TYR A 251 -2.90 -13.39 21.45
C TYR A 251 -3.00 -14.55 20.44
N ASP A 252 -2.94 -15.78 20.94
CA ASP A 252 -3.33 -16.96 20.18
C ASP A 252 -4.84 -17.04 20.22
N GLY A 253 -5.49 -16.81 19.07
CA GLY A 253 -6.93 -16.87 18.88
C GLY A 253 -7.54 -18.22 19.30
N GLY A 254 -6.70 -19.22 19.55
CA GLY A 254 -7.08 -20.51 20.07
C GLY A 254 -7.64 -21.39 18.97
N GLU A 255 -7.37 -22.68 19.11
CA GLU A 255 -7.90 -23.79 18.32
C GLU A 255 -9.43 -23.95 18.55
N SER A 256 -10.23 -22.91 18.32
CA SER A 256 -11.67 -23.00 18.53
C SER A 256 -12.31 -23.89 17.45
N VAL A 257 -12.45 -25.18 17.77
CA VAL A 257 -13.41 -26.25 17.40
C VAL A 257 -14.09 -26.31 16.02
N ASP A 258 -14.16 -25.22 15.26
CA ASP A 258 -14.65 -25.17 13.88
C ASP A 258 -13.48 -25.17 12.89
N MET A 259 -12.47 -26.02 13.13
CA MET A 259 -11.41 -26.24 12.16
C MET A 259 -12.01 -27.04 10.99
N PRO A 260 -12.10 -26.48 9.77
CA PRO A 260 -12.53 -27.28 8.62
C PRO A 260 -11.58 -28.47 8.45
N PRO A 261 -12.06 -29.66 8.08
CA PRO A 261 -11.25 -30.88 8.04
C PRO A 261 -10.03 -30.82 7.08
N TYR A 262 -9.92 -29.77 6.25
CA TYR A 262 -8.77 -29.49 5.40
C TYR A 262 -7.58 -28.83 6.13
N TYR A 263 -7.75 -28.37 7.37
CA TYR A 263 -6.73 -27.63 8.13
C TYR A 263 -6.14 -28.43 9.32
N VAL A 264 -6.26 -29.76 9.30
CA VAL A 264 -5.67 -30.64 10.32
C VAL A 264 -4.14 -30.59 10.21
N GLY A 265 -3.46 -30.09 11.25
CA GLY A 265 -2.00 -30.03 11.34
C GLY A 265 -1.38 -28.64 11.21
N TYR A 266 -2.18 -27.57 11.09
CA TYR A 266 -1.66 -26.20 11.09
C TYR A 266 -1.29 -25.75 12.50
N THR A 267 -0.07 -25.24 12.68
CA THR A 267 0.39 -24.62 13.92
C THR A 267 0.10 -23.11 13.93
N SER A 268 0.35 -22.45 15.05
CA SER A 268 0.40 -20.98 15.16
C SER A 268 1.85 -20.49 15.35
N GLU A 269 2.82 -21.24 14.82
CA GLU A 269 4.27 -20.97 14.95
C GLU A 269 4.71 -19.96 13.89
N ASN A 270 5.23 -18.82 14.34
CA ASN A 270 5.65 -17.69 13.54
C ASN A 270 7.03 -17.23 13.99
N VAL A 271 7.74 -16.55 13.11
CA VAL A 271 9.13 -16.14 13.33
C VAL A 271 9.16 -14.71 13.83
N PHE A 272 9.74 -14.50 15.00
CA PHE A 272 10.04 -13.18 15.55
C PHE A 272 11.55 -13.05 15.67
N SER A 273 12.12 -11.99 15.11
CA SER A 273 13.55 -11.75 15.18
C SER A 273 13.85 -10.26 15.16
N GLU A 274 14.72 -9.80 16.05
CA GLU A 274 15.23 -8.43 15.99
C GLU A 274 14.09 -7.41 16.03
N ASN A 275 13.03 -7.66 16.80
CA ASN A 275 11.99 -6.67 17.05
C ASN A 275 12.28 -5.90 18.33
N TYR A 276 11.88 -4.64 18.38
CA TYR A 276 11.86 -3.86 19.61
C TYR A 276 10.54 -4.07 20.34
N TRP A 277 10.61 -4.36 21.64
CA TRP A 277 9.44 -4.51 22.50
C TRP A 277 9.55 -3.54 23.66
N SER A 278 8.58 -2.63 23.80
CA SER A 278 8.57 -1.65 24.90
C SER A 278 8.54 -2.26 26.30
N VAL A 279 8.10 -3.52 26.40
CA VAL A 279 8.05 -4.31 27.64
C VAL A 279 9.30 -5.15 27.87
N TYR A 280 10.24 -5.20 26.91
CA TYR A 280 11.46 -5.99 27.06
C TYR A 280 12.33 -5.41 28.17
N ALA A 281 12.74 -6.28 29.09
CA ALA A 281 13.52 -5.92 30.27
C ALA A 281 14.89 -6.63 30.34
N GLY A 282 15.28 -7.33 29.28
CA GLY A 282 16.59 -7.97 29.21
C GLY A 282 17.72 -6.95 29.00
N GLY A 283 18.93 -7.35 29.36
CA GLY A 283 20.14 -6.54 29.20
C GLY A 283 20.82 -6.77 27.85
N ASP A 284 21.76 -5.88 27.58
CA ASP A 284 22.71 -5.91 26.45
C ASP A 284 24.12 -5.83 27.05
N TYR A 285 24.66 -7.00 27.36
CA TYR A 285 25.91 -7.20 28.07
C TYR A 285 27.12 -7.15 27.13
N ASP A 286 26.94 -7.50 25.86
CA ASP A 286 27.99 -7.43 24.84
C ASP A 286 27.97 -6.12 24.03
N VAL A 287 26.95 -5.28 24.23
CA VAL A 287 26.81 -3.92 23.69
C VAL A 287 26.65 -3.93 22.16
N ASP A 288 26.00 -4.96 21.62
CA ASP A 288 25.72 -5.08 20.18
C ASP A 288 24.38 -4.46 19.76
N GLY A 289 23.61 -3.94 20.74
CA GLY A 289 22.29 -3.33 20.54
C GLY A 289 21.12 -4.33 20.51
N LYS A 290 21.40 -5.62 20.75
CA LYS A 290 20.44 -6.70 20.89
C LYS A 290 20.41 -7.18 22.33
N GLY A 291 19.27 -7.75 22.70
CA GLY A 291 19.05 -8.33 24.00
C GLY A 291 19.63 -9.73 24.09
N ASP A 292 20.39 -9.99 25.16
CA ASP A 292 20.98 -11.31 25.44
C ASP A 292 19.97 -12.33 25.97
N ALA A 293 18.80 -11.86 26.41
CA ALA A 293 17.70 -12.70 26.83
C ALA A 293 16.61 -12.74 25.75
N GLN A 294 16.09 -13.93 25.48
CA GLN A 294 14.94 -14.09 24.60
C GLN A 294 13.71 -13.34 25.13
N HIS A 295 12.88 -12.80 24.24
CA HIS A 295 11.55 -12.30 24.55
C HIS A 295 10.50 -13.33 24.13
N VAL A 296 9.83 -13.92 25.12
CA VAL A 296 8.74 -14.87 24.87
C VAL A 296 7.49 -14.09 24.47
N VAL A 297 7.14 -14.16 23.19
CA VAL A 297 5.94 -13.53 22.63
C VAL A 297 4.71 -14.32 23.08
N TYR A 298 4.69 -15.62 22.80
CA TYR A 298 3.67 -16.56 23.30
C TYR A 298 4.02 -18.03 23.01
N LYS A 299 3.99 -18.91 24.02
CA LYS A 299 4.35 -20.34 23.90
C LYS A 299 5.71 -20.51 23.19
N GLN A 300 5.71 -21.11 21.99
CA GLN A 300 6.91 -21.36 21.17
C GLN A 300 7.29 -20.17 20.27
N ASN A 301 6.43 -19.15 20.17
CA ASN A 301 6.76 -17.91 19.47
C ASN A 301 7.65 -17.05 20.38
N VAL A 302 8.91 -16.95 20.00
CA VAL A 302 9.95 -16.29 20.79
C VAL A 302 10.80 -15.44 19.86
N ASP A 303 11.10 -14.22 20.27
CA ASP A 303 12.15 -13.40 19.67
C ASP A 303 13.47 -13.67 20.40
N LEU A 304 14.39 -14.37 19.73
CA LEU A 304 15.67 -14.78 20.32
C LEU A 304 16.66 -13.64 20.46
N THR A 305 16.47 -12.57 19.68
CA THR A 305 17.39 -11.43 19.62
C THR A 305 16.59 -10.13 19.62
N PRO A 306 15.87 -9.79 20.70
CA PRO A 306 15.11 -8.55 20.78
C PRO A 306 16.02 -7.32 20.61
N LEU A 307 15.54 -6.23 20.05
CA LEU A 307 16.32 -4.98 20.00
C LEU A 307 16.19 -4.19 21.31
N ILE A 308 17.29 -3.56 21.73
CA ILE A 308 17.34 -2.73 22.95
C ILE A 308 16.74 -1.35 22.74
N SER A 309 16.77 -0.85 21.51
CA SER A 309 16.22 0.45 21.12
C SER A 309 15.26 0.29 19.94
N PRO A 310 14.25 1.18 19.83
CA PRO A 310 13.36 1.18 18.68
C PRO A 310 14.12 1.27 17.36
N VAL A 311 13.67 0.52 16.37
CA VAL A 311 14.10 0.66 14.98
C VAL A 311 13.77 2.08 14.53
N ALA A 312 14.78 2.80 14.08
CA ALA A 312 14.61 4.14 13.54
C ALA A 312 13.67 4.09 12.33
N PHE A 313 12.78 5.07 12.22
CA PHE A 313 12.02 5.26 10.98
C PHE A 313 13.02 5.50 9.85
N ALA A 314 13.20 4.53 8.97
CA ALA A 314 13.72 4.84 7.65
C ALA A 314 12.65 5.71 7.00
N GLU A 315 12.99 6.93 6.58
CA GLU A 315 12.21 7.59 5.54
C GLU A 315 12.29 6.67 4.32
N LEU A 316 11.31 5.76 4.20
CA LEU A 316 11.10 5.06 2.94
C LEU A 316 10.82 6.17 1.95
N ALA A 317 11.69 6.30 0.94
CA ALA A 317 11.47 7.23 -0.13
C ALA A 317 10.08 6.94 -0.69
N VAL A 318 9.13 7.84 -0.42
CA VAL A 318 7.84 7.82 -1.10
C VAL A 318 8.21 7.95 -2.55
N VAL A 319 8.02 6.90 -3.35
CA VAL A 319 8.05 7.06 -4.80
C VAL A 319 6.91 8.03 -5.04
N PRO A 320 7.17 9.27 -5.48
CA PRO A 320 6.07 10.15 -5.83
C PRO A 320 5.28 9.39 -6.89
N VAL A 321 4.02 9.08 -6.62
CA VAL A 321 3.09 8.95 -7.75
C VAL A 321 3.25 10.28 -8.44
N ASP A 322 3.72 10.30 -9.69
CA ASP A 322 3.96 11.54 -10.42
C ASP A 322 2.74 12.47 -10.26
N VAL A 323 2.80 13.38 -9.29
CA VAL A 323 1.80 14.41 -9.08
C VAL A 323 2.16 15.44 -10.12
N PHE A 324 1.64 15.26 -11.33
CA PHE A 324 1.81 16.25 -12.37
C PHE A 324 1.25 17.57 -11.83
N PRO A 325 2.05 18.64 -11.78
CA PRO A 325 1.53 19.94 -11.36
C PRO A 325 0.41 20.33 -12.31
N ALA A 326 -0.72 20.72 -11.74
CA ALA A 326 -1.83 21.32 -12.48
C ALA A 326 -1.30 22.57 -13.20
N GLY A 327 -1.13 22.45 -14.52
CA GLY A 327 -0.81 23.56 -15.41
C GLY A 327 0.65 24.03 -15.38
N THR A 328 1.45 23.60 -16.35
CA THR A 328 2.06 24.48 -17.35
C THR A 328 2.78 23.65 -18.41
N SER A 329 2.72 24.13 -19.65
CA SER A 329 3.15 23.48 -20.87
C SER A 329 4.66 23.18 -20.96
N SER A 330 4.98 21.99 -21.47
CA SER A 330 6.23 21.58 -22.14
C SER A 330 7.54 21.63 -21.34
N LYS A 331 8.09 20.45 -21.02
CA LYS A 331 9.27 19.89 -21.70
C LYS A 331 9.58 18.49 -21.15
N SER A 332 10.02 17.64 -22.08
CA SER A 332 10.47 16.26 -21.94
C SER A 332 11.21 15.94 -20.65
N TRP A 333 10.77 14.88 -19.96
CA TRP A 333 11.63 14.17 -19.01
C TRP A 333 11.44 12.66 -19.16
N ILE A 334 12.55 11.96 -19.29
CA ILE A 334 12.65 10.49 -19.39
C ILE A 334 13.25 10.06 -18.03
N PRO A 335 12.62 9.19 -17.22
CA PRO A 335 13.30 8.64 -16.06
C PRO A 335 14.11 7.40 -16.48
N GLU A 336 15.42 7.49 -16.30
CA GLU A 336 16.30 6.33 -16.24
C GLU A 336 15.98 5.52 -14.96
N PHE A 337 15.90 4.19 -15.11
CA PHE A 337 15.97 3.22 -14.01
C PHE A 337 17.25 3.44 -13.16
N TRP A 338 17.20 3.12 -11.85
CA TRP A 338 18.09 2.16 -11.16
C TRP A 338 18.27 2.38 -9.64
N ILE A 339 18.33 1.24 -8.93
CA ILE A 339 19.15 0.89 -7.74
C ILE A 339 18.77 1.51 -6.37
N ILE A 340 18.28 0.65 -5.49
CA ILE A 340 18.29 0.83 -4.03
C ILE A 340 19.75 0.70 -3.54
N PRO A 341 20.38 1.73 -2.93
CA PRO A 341 21.67 1.56 -2.28
C PRO A 341 21.49 0.97 -0.89
N SER A 342 22.34 -0.01 -0.59
CA SER A 342 22.57 -0.60 0.71
C SER A 342 23.01 0.42 1.77
N ILE A 343 22.64 0.10 3.01
CA ILE A 343 22.96 0.73 4.30
C ILE A 343 24.33 1.43 4.34
N ALA A 344 24.34 2.70 4.76
CA ALA A 344 25.50 3.32 5.41
C ALA A 344 25.07 4.45 6.37
N VAL A 345 25.70 4.43 7.55
CA VAL A 345 25.57 5.33 8.70
C VAL A 345 25.98 6.76 8.36
N ALA A 346 25.18 7.76 8.76
CA ALA A 346 25.67 9.10 9.12
C ALA A 346 24.70 9.81 10.07
N ALA A 347 25.25 10.25 11.20
CA ALA A 347 24.56 10.88 12.32
C ALA A 347 24.27 12.38 12.12
N THR A 348 23.30 12.87 12.91
CA THR A 348 23.13 14.25 13.41
C THR A 348 22.91 15.38 12.39
N VAL A 349 21.65 15.85 12.35
CA VAL A 349 21.18 17.27 12.43
C VAL A 349 19.66 17.39 12.14
N GLY A 350 18.97 16.35 11.68
CA GLY A 350 17.53 16.39 11.35
C GLY A 350 16.51 16.19 12.50
N VAL A 351 16.93 16.13 13.76
CA VAL A 351 16.04 15.73 14.88
C VAL A 351 15.05 16.82 15.33
N ALA A 352 15.17 18.06 14.84
CA ALA A 352 14.41 19.19 15.40
C ALA A 352 13.05 19.49 14.73
N ALA A 353 12.77 19.04 13.50
CA ALA A 353 11.57 19.49 12.77
C ALA A 353 10.32 18.62 13.04
N GLY A 354 10.45 17.29 13.03
CA GLY A 354 9.32 16.37 13.27
C GLY A 354 8.81 16.37 14.72
N LEU A 355 9.71 16.47 15.69
CA LEU A 355 9.36 16.55 17.12
C LEU A 355 8.67 17.87 17.50
N LEU A 356 8.89 18.96 16.73
CA LEU A 356 8.24 20.25 16.97
C LEU A 356 6.75 20.23 16.59
N GLN A 357 6.39 19.57 15.48
CA GLN A 357 4.99 19.44 15.07
C GLN A 357 4.18 18.57 16.05
N ILE A 358 4.78 17.49 16.57
CA ILE A 358 4.13 16.59 17.54
C ILE A 358 3.91 17.29 18.89
N ARG A 359 4.85 18.12 19.36
CA ARG A 359 4.66 18.93 20.58
C ARG A 359 3.66 20.06 20.40
N LYS A 360 3.55 20.65 19.21
CA LYS A 360 2.57 21.71 18.92
C LYS A 360 1.13 21.16 18.93
N ARG A 361 0.90 20.01 18.28
CA ARG A 361 -0.40 19.32 18.28
C ARG A 361 -0.82 18.78 19.66
N ARG A 362 0.14 18.40 20.53
CA ARG A 362 -0.15 18.00 21.93
C ARG A 362 -0.57 19.15 22.84
N LYS A 363 -0.13 20.39 22.58
CA LYS A 363 -0.56 21.57 23.35
C LYS A 363 -1.93 22.10 22.90
N GLU A 364 -2.23 22.00 21.61
CA GLU A 364 -3.53 22.40 21.05
C GLU A 364 -4.65 21.44 21.48
N ALA A 365 -4.38 20.15 21.62
CA ALA A 365 -5.33 19.14 22.11
C ALA A 365 -5.53 19.12 23.66
N GLN A 366 -4.84 19.97 24.42
CA GLN A 366 -5.00 20.12 25.88
C GLN A 366 -5.66 21.45 26.27
N GLN A 367 -6.07 22.27 25.29
CA GLN A 367 -6.70 23.58 25.52
C GLN A 367 -8.09 23.73 24.89
N THR A 368 -8.66 22.64 24.36
CA THR A 368 -10.08 22.47 24.02
C THR A 368 -10.59 21.24 24.73
#